data_AF-A0A139NGF3-F1
#
_entry.id   AF-A0A139NGF3-F1
#
_cell.length_a   1.000
_cell.length_b   1.000
_cell.length_c   1.000
_cell.angle_alpha   90.00
_cell.angle_beta   90.00
_cell.angle_gamma   90.00
#
_symmetry.space_group_name_H-M   'P 1'
#
loop_
_entity.id
_entity.type
_entity.pdbx_description
1 polymer ?
#
loop_
_entity_poly.entity_id
_entity_poly.type
_entity_poly.pdbx_seq_one_letter_code
_entity_poly.pdbx_strand_id
1 'polypeptide(L)'
;MQEKAIRNAEKFRGHYQGKRFVRPTGATKRSISVSSGKLDRFKYRVMPSTHYAAYVELGTRKMSAQPFIKPAFDAQKEQFKKDMERLVK
;
A
#
# COMPACT_ATOMS: atom_id res chain seq x y z
N MET A 1 4.65 3.38 -8.19
CA MET A 1 4.11 3.18 -6.82
C MET A 1 3.02 2.10 -6.72
N GLN A 2 1.91 2.17 -7.47
CA GLN A 2 0.77 1.25 -7.35
C GLN A 2 1.18 -0.24 -7.45
N GLU A 3 1.94 -0.61 -8.47
CA GLU A 3 2.39 -1.99 -8.65
C GLU A 3 3.18 -2.50 -7.45
N LYS A 4 4.07 -1.67 -6.87
CA LYS A 4 4.83 -2.05 -5.67
C LYS A 4 3.89 -2.31 -4.49
N ALA A 5 2.87 -1.48 -4.32
CA ALA A 5 1.86 -1.69 -3.28
C ALA A 5 1.06 -2.99 -3.49
N ILE A 6 0.69 -3.31 -4.73
CA ILE A 6 -0.01 -4.56 -5.07
C ILE A 6 0.89 -5.78 -4.81
N ARG A 7 2.16 -5.73 -5.22
CA ARG A 7 3.15 -6.80 -4.96
C ARG A 7 3.43 -7.00 -3.47
N ASN A 8 3.43 -5.93 -2.68
CA ASN A 8 3.55 -6.04 -1.23
C ASN A 8 2.30 -6.68 -0.62
N ALA A 9 1.10 -6.28 -1.06
CA ALA A 9 -0.17 -6.84 -0.60
C ALA A 9 -0.39 -8.30 -1.02
N GLU A 10 0.30 -8.78 -2.05
CA GLU A 10 0.31 -10.20 -2.43
C GLU A 10 0.99 -11.10 -1.40
N LYS A 11 1.91 -10.55 -0.59
CA LYS A 11 2.66 -11.29 0.43
C LYS A 11 1.94 -11.37 1.78
N PHE A 12 0.64 -11.04 1.83
CA PHE A 12 -0.12 -11.14 3.06
C PHE A 12 -0.16 -12.57 3.57
N ARG A 13 0.11 -12.73 4.87
CA ARG A 13 0.27 -14.03 5.54
C ARG A 13 -1.00 -14.51 6.22
N GLY A 14 -2.04 -13.67 6.28
CA GLY A 14 -3.28 -13.94 7.02
C GLY A 14 -3.14 -13.57 8.50
N HIS A 15 -4.11 -14.00 9.31
CA HIS A 15 -4.11 -13.73 10.75
C HIS A 15 -4.90 -14.81 11.51
N TYR A 16 -4.70 -14.87 12.82
CA TYR A 16 -5.47 -15.75 13.70
C TYR A 16 -6.68 -15.01 14.30
N GLN A 17 -7.82 -15.68 14.33
CA GLN A 17 -8.99 -15.29 15.11
C GLN A 17 -9.20 -16.34 16.20
N GLY A 18 -8.73 -16.04 17.42
CA GLY A 18 -8.64 -17.03 18.49
C GLY A 18 -7.71 -18.17 18.09
N LYS A 19 -8.22 -19.41 18.07
CA LYS A 19 -7.47 -20.61 17.66
C LYS A 19 -7.54 -20.91 16.15
N ARG A 20 -8.31 -20.14 15.37
CA ARG A 20 -8.53 -20.39 13.95
C ARG A 20 -7.65 -19.48 13.09
N PHE A 21 -6.88 -20.08 12.19
CA PHE A 21 -6.15 -19.35 11.16
C PHE A 21 -7.08 -18.93 10.02
N VAL A 22 -7.01 -17.66 9.62
CA VAL A 22 -7.78 -17.08 8.51
C VAL A 22 -6.82 -16.70 7.39
N ARG A 23 -7.04 -17.30 6.21
CA ARG A 23 -6.24 -17.04 5.01
C ARG A 23 -6.62 -15.68 4.39
N PRO A 24 -5.66 -14.97 3.75
CA PRO A 24 -5.96 -13.73 3.03
C PRO A 24 -6.94 -13.97 1.88
N THR A 25 -7.97 -13.13 1.77
CA THR A 25 -8.97 -13.18 0.68
C THR A 25 -8.53 -12.39 -0.57
N GLY A 26 -7.48 -11.58 -0.44
CA GLY A 26 -6.99 -10.68 -1.49
C GLY A 26 -7.87 -9.44 -1.74
N ALA A 27 -8.90 -9.19 -0.92
CA ALA A 27 -9.79 -8.05 -1.09
C ALA A 27 -9.04 -6.71 -1.07
N THR A 28 -8.17 -6.48 -0.08
CA THR A 28 -7.35 -5.26 -0.01
C THR A 28 -6.42 -5.13 -1.22
N LYS A 29 -5.74 -6.20 -1.66
CA LYS A 29 -4.89 -6.20 -2.86
C LYS A 29 -5.65 -5.71 -4.09
N ARG A 30 -6.84 -6.28 -4.35
CA ARG A 30 -7.69 -5.91 -5.50
C ARG A 30 -8.27 -4.50 -5.40
N SER A 31 -8.39 -3.97 -4.18
CA SER A 31 -8.93 -2.63 -3.92
C SER A 31 -7.95 -1.48 -4.13
N ILE A 32 -6.66 -1.78 -4.35
CA ILE A 32 -5.62 -0.75 -4.55
C ILE A 32 -5.82 -0.09 -5.91
N SER A 33 -6.32 1.13 -5.87
CA SER A 33 -6.58 1.92 -7.07
C SER A 33 -5.76 3.20 -7.07
N VAL A 34 -5.80 3.84 -8.23
CA VAL A 34 -5.09 5.07 -8.53
C VAL A 34 -6.11 6.17 -8.76
N SER A 35 -5.87 7.30 -8.14
CA SER A 35 -6.54 8.55 -8.48
C SER A 35 -5.48 9.55 -8.94
N SER A 36 -5.66 10.07 -10.15
CA SER A 36 -4.87 11.16 -10.73
C SER A 36 -5.79 12.25 -11.30
N GLY A 37 -6.88 11.88 -11.99
CA GLY A 37 -7.74 12.82 -12.69
C GLY A 37 -8.55 13.81 -11.83
N LYS A 38 -8.66 13.61 -10.51
CA LYS A 38 -9.27 14.59 -9.57
C LYS A 38 -8.22 15.36 -8.76
N LEU A 39 -6.96 15.08 -8.99
CA LEU A 39 -5.84 15.72 -8.32
C LEU A 39 -5.22 16.73 -9.29
N ASP A 40 -4.57 17.74 -8.73
CA ASP A 40 -3.80 18.72 -9.50
C ASP A 40 -2.82 18.02 -10.47
N ARG A 41 -2.39 18.71 -11.53
CA ARG A 41 -1.66 18.12 -12.68
C ARG A 41 -0.41 17.31 -12.30
N PHE A 42 0.20 17.59 -11.14
CA PHE A 42 1.40 16.94 -10.64
C PHE A 42 1.18 16.11 -9.37
N LYS A 43 -0.07 15.71 -9.10
CA LYS A 43 -0.43 14.92 -7.92
C LYS A 43 -0.98 13.57 -8.34
N TYR A 44 -0.50 12.54 -7.65
CA TYR A 44 -0.92 11.16 -7.85
C TYR A 44 -1.17 10.52 -6.50
N ARG A 45 -2.28 9.80 -6.37
CA ARG A 45 -2.66 9.14 -5.12
C ARG A 45 -2.93 7.67 -5.38
N VAL A 46 -2.30 6.82 -4.57
CA VAL A 46 -2.61 5.39 -4.50
C VAL A 46 -3.22 5.12 -3.15
N MET A 47 -4.39 4.48 -3.16
CA MET A 47 -5.02 4.03 -1.93
C MET A 47 -5.79 2.73 -2.15
N PRO A 48 -5.86 1.87 -1.12
CA PRO A 48 -6.86 0.81 -1.06
C PRO A 48 -8.24 1.39 -0.73
N SER A 49 -9.31 0.87 -1.31
CA SER A 49 -10.69 1.27 -0.96
C SER A 49 -11.27 0.50 0.24
N THR A 50 -10.57 -0.50 0.76
CA THR A 50 -11.01 -1.26 1.94
C THR A 50 -10.88 -0.44 3.22
N HIS A 51 -11.97 -0.27 3.97
CA HIS A 51 -12.00 0.54 5.21
C HIS A 51 -11.02 0.08 6.29
N TYR A 52 -10.70 -1.23 6.32
CA TYR A 52 -9.78 -1.81 7.30
C TYR A 52 -8.31 -1.79 6.87
N ALA A 53 -7.98 -1.21 5.71
CA ALA A 53 -6.63 -1.20 5.17
C ALA A 53 -5.59 -0.59 6.12
N ALA A 54 -5.96 0.45 6.87
CA ALA A 54 -5.06 1.08 7.84
C ALA A 54 -4.65 0.11 8.96
N TYR A 55 -5.56 -0.74 9.43
CA TYR A 55 -5.27 -1.76 10.43
C TYR A 55 -4.37 -2.88 9.89
N VAL A 56 -4.42 -3.14 8.58
CA VAL A 56 -3.51 -4.08 7.92
C VAL A 56 -2.12 -3.48 7.80
N GLU A 57 -2.03 -2.22 7.36
CA GLU A 57 -0.76 -1.51 7.19
C GLU A 57 -0.01 -1.35 8.53
N LEU A 58 -0.70 -0.91 9.57
CA LEU A 58 -0.11 -0.54 10.86
C LEU A 58 -0.16 -1.67 11.90
N GLY A 59 -0.98 -2.69 11.67
CA GLY A 59 -1.27 -3.73 12.65
C GLY A 59 -2.26 -3.27 13.74
N THR A 60 -2.61 -4.22 14.60
CA THR A 60 -3.51 -4.01 15.74
C THR A 60 -3.03 -4.86 16.92
N ARG A 61 -3.65 -4.71 18.10
CA ARG A 61 -3.38 -5.57 19.26
C ARG A 61 -3.53 -7.07 18.97
N LYS A 62 -4.35 -7.46 18.00
CA LYS A 62 -4.64 -8.88 17.67
C LYS A 62 -3.98 -9.37 16.38
N MET A 63 -3.29 -8.49 15.65
CA MET A 63 -2.74 -8.81 14.33
C MET A 63 -1.48 -8.00 14.07
N SER A 64 -0.38 -8.66 13.75
CA SER A 64 0.86 -7.98 13.35
C SER A 64 0.66 -7.15 12.09
N ALA A 65 1.39 -6.03 12.01
CA ALA A 65 1.40 -5.17 10.83
C ALA A 65 1.82 -5.94 9.58
N GLN A 66 1.17 -5.66 8.46
CA GLN A 66 1.52 -6.15 7.13
C GLN A 66 1.62 -4.94 6.19
N PRO A 67 2.73 -4.18 6.25
CA PRO A 67 2.88 -2.96 5.48
C PRO A 67 2.93 -3.24 3.98
N PHE A 68 2.17 -2.49 3.21
CA PHE A 68 2.11 -2.58 1.75
C PHE A 68 2.20 -1.22 1.06
N ILE A 69 1.66 -0.16 1.68
CA ILE A 69 1.71 1.21 1.15
C ILE A 69 3.03 1.90 1.49
N LYS A 70 3.43 1.91 2.76
CA LYS A 70 4.64 2.60 3.25
C LYS A 70 5.91 2.18 2.49
N PRO A 71 6.25 0.89 2.35
CA PRO A 71 7.41 0.48 1.56
C PRO A 71 7.32 0.88 0.08
N ALA A 72 6.13 0.87 -0.52
CA ALA A 72 5.94 1.32 -1.89
C ALA A 72 6.11 2.83 -2.04
N PHE A 73 5.68 3.60 -1.04
CA PHE A 73 5.86 5.04 -0.96
C PHE A 73 7.32 5.42 -0.82
N ASP A 74 8.05 4.82 0.12
CA ASP A 74 9.47 5.13 0.35
C ASP A 74 10.31 4.85 -0.90
N ALA A 75 10.04 3.74 -1.60
CA ALA A 75 10.69 3.44 -2.86
C ALA A 75 10.33 4.42 -4.00
N GLN A 76 9.12 5.00 -4.00
CA GLN A 76 8.72 6.02 -4.98
C GLN A 76 9.33 7.39 -4.64
N LYS A 77 9.42 7.72 -3.34
CA LYS A 77 9.97 8.97 -2.84
C LYS A 77 11.41 9.16 -3.30
N GLU A 78 12.24 8.14 -3.16
CA GLU A 78 13.65 8.22 -3.57
C GLU A 78 13.80 8.31 -5.09
N GLN A 79 12.95 7.62 -5.86
CA GLN A 79 12.93 7.79 -7.32
C GLN A 79 12.54 9.22 -7.71
N PHE A 80 11.48 9.74 -7.09
CA PHE A 80 10.99 11.09 -7.38
C PHE A 80 12.05 12.17 -7.12
N LYS A 81 12.79 12.07 -6.01
CA LYS A 81 13.91 12.99 -5.73
C LYS A 81 14.98 12.95 -6.82
N LYS A 82 15.43 11.75 -7.22
CA LYS A 82 16.43 11.57 -8.28
C LYS A 82 15.96 12.15 -9.61
N ASP A 83 14.68 11.95 -9.94
CA ASP A 83 14.09 12.51 -11.15
C ASP A 83 14.08 14.04 -11.10
N MET A 84 13.77 14.65 -9.95
CA MET A 84 13.82 16.11 -9.78
C MET A 84 15.26 16.65 -9.87
N GLU A 85 16.22 15.99 -9.23
CA GLU A 85 17.64 16.37 -9.32
C GLU A 85 18.15 16.34 -10.77
N ARG A 86 17.70 15.36 -11.57
CA ARG A 86 18.04 15.26 -12.99
C ARG A 86 17.41 16.38 -13.83
N LEU A 87 16.23 16.88 -13.46
CA LEU A 87 15.53 17.93 -14.23
C LEU A 87 16.05 19.34 -13.94
N VAL A 88 16.65 19.55 -12.76
CA VAL A 88 17.23 20.85 -12.37
C VAL A 88 18.66 21.03 -12.90
N LYS A 89 19.33 19.94 -13.28
CA LYS A 89 20.68 19.94 -13.83
C LYS A 89 20.68 20.11 -15.35
#